data_AF-A0A970QHM1-F1
#
_entry.id   AF-A0A970QHM1-F1
#
_cell.length_a   1.000
_cell.length_b   1.000
_cell.length_c   1.000
_cell.angle_alpha   90.00
_cell.angle_beta   90.00
_cell.angle_gamma   90.00
#
_symmetry.space_group_name_H-M   'P 1'
#
loop_
_entity.id
_entity.type
_entity.pdbx_description
1 polymer ?
#
loop_
_entity_poly.entity_id
_entity_poly.type
_entity_poly.pdbx_seq_one_letter_code
_entity_poly.pdbx_strand_id
1 'polypeptide(L)'
;MTYVAWYRFSLKSSLRKHFFSIRSFTEAGPFFHSVDAVIDFPDVWNGSLIQDAERIVQGYLRFFARHWQAVGAPPNWYLNSFNGKVWANQNRHWTELPDFHLDLGDIKHVWEASRFEWVVTLARAYAASGDGIYLDTLNQWLGDWAKHNPVNSGPNWKCGQEAAIRVFNLLLAAFILKQWLKPSPTLYEFVYRHLERINANIRYAIAQDNNHGISEAAVFWRQTFFRSIL
;
A
#
# COMPACT_ATOMS: atom_id res chain seq x y z
N MET A 1 -16.27 -5.71 24.59
CA MET A 1 -15.25 -5.64 25.66
C MET A 1 -14.31 -6.85 25.71
N THR A 2 -14.80 -8.10 25.62
CA THR A 2 -13.98 -9.33 25.69
C THR A 2 -12.94 -9.45 24.56
N TYR A 3 -13.28 -9.11 23.32
CA TYR A 3 -12.35 -9.20 22.19
C TYR A 3 -11.22 -8.17 22.25
N VAL A 4 -11.47 -6.95 22.75
CA VAL A 4 -10.43 -5.92 22.92
C VAL A 4 -9.44 -6.31 24.01
N ALA A 5 -9.93 -6.88 25.12
CA ALA A 5 -9.07 -7.42 26.17
C ALA A 5 -8.22 -8.60 25.64
N TRP A 6 -8.83 -9.52 24.89
CA TRP A 6 -8.11 -10.61 24.21
C TRP A 6 -7.08 -10.09 23.21
N TYR A 7 -7.43 -9.08 22.40
CA TYR A 7 -6.53 -8.46 21.44
C TYR A 7 -5.31 -7.87 22.15
N ARG A 8 -5.52 -7.06 23.20
CA ARG A 8 -4.43 -6.46 24.00
C ARG A 8 -3.57 -7.52 24.69
N PHE A 9 -4.18 -8.58 25.22
CA PHE A 9 -3.44 -9.72 25.77
C PHE A 9 -2.59 -10.41 24.70
N SER A 10 -3.17 -10.70 23.52
CA SER A 10 -2.48 -11.37 22.40
C SER A 10 -1.28 -10.59 21.86
N LEU A 11 -1.33 -9.25 21.92
CA LEU A 11 -0.20 -8.39 21.56
C LEU A 11 0.95 -8.52 22.57
N LYS A 12 0.63 -8.64 23.87
CA LYS A 12 1.62 -8.74 24.96
C LYS A 12 2.19 -10.15 25.12
N SER A 13 1.45 -11.20 24.76
CA SER A 13 1.83 -12.60 24.99
C SER A 13 2.62 -13.24 23.84
N SER A 14 3.15 -12.45 22.89
CA SER A 14 3.82 -12.92 21.66
C SER A 14 3.00 -13.87 20.76
N LEU A 15 1.80 -14.28 21.16
CA LEU A 15 0.90 -15.16 20.40
C LEU A 15 0.68 -14.66 18.97
N ARG A 16 0.57 -13.33 18.78
CA ARG A 16 0.43 -12.77 17.43
C ARG A 16 1.63 -13.02 16.53
N LYS A 17 2.86 -13.07 17.05
CA LYS A 17 4.06 -13.35 16.23
C LYS A 17 4.03 -14.77 15.65
N HIS A 18 3.36 -15.69 16.33
CA HIS A 18 3.18 -17.05 15.84
C HIS A 18 2.19 -17.11 14.67
N PHE A 19 1.05 -16.41 14.78
CA PHE A 19 0.06 -16.33 13.70
C PHE A 19 0.49 -15.43 12.54
N PHE A 20 1.33 -14.44 12.81
CA PHE A 20 1.80 -13.43 11.86
C PHE A 20 3.33 -13.40 11.80
N SER A 21 3.95 -14.51 11.42
CA SER A 21 5.41 -14.51 11.27
C SER A 21 5.85 -13.49 10.21
N ILE A 22 7.05 -12.94 10.39
CA ILE A 22 7.69 -12.10 9.38
C ILE A 22 8.05 -12.98 8.19
N ARG A 23 7.66 -12.56 6.98
CA ARG A 23 7.89 -13.32 5.75
C ARG A 23 8.21 -12.37 4.59
N SER A 24 9.15 -12.76 3.74
CA SER A 24 9.33 -12.11 2.45
C SER A 24 8.20 -12.50 1.49
N PHE A 25 7.93 -11.65 0.51
CA PHE A 25 7.18 -12.05 -0.67
C PHE A 25 7.98 -13.09 -1.45
N THR A 26 7.29 -14.07 -2.03
CA THR A 26 7.90 -15.22 -2.71
C THR A 26 7.85 -15.11 -4.23
N GLU A 27 6.80 -14.48 -4.76
CA GLU A 27 6.63 -14.26 -6.18
C GLU A 27 7.60 -13.18 -6.68
N ALA A 28 8.18 -13.43 -7.86
CA ALA A 28 9.11 -12.53 -8.52
C ALA A 28 8.58 -12.17 -9.91
N GLY A 29 8.80 -10.92 -10.33
CA GLY A 29 8.36 -10.40 -11.62
C GLY A 29 7.53 -9.12 -11.49
N PRO A 30 7.09 -8.55 -12.62
CA PRO A 30 6.31 -7.32 -12.61
C PRO A 30 4.95 -7.52 -11.96
N PHE A 31 4.47 -6.48 -11.29
CA PHE A 31 3.12 -6.44 -10.73
C PHE A 31 2.08 -6.26 -11.84
N PHE A 32 2.38 -5.42 -12.81
CA PHE A 32 1.51 -5.08 -13.94
C PHE A 32 2.24 -5.27 -15.26
N HIS A 33 1.53 -5.76 -16.27
CA HIS A 33 2.01 -5.92 -17.63
C HIS A 33 1.61 -4.76 -18.53
N SER A 34 2.29 -4.62 -19.67
CA SER A 34 1.95 -3.64 -20.70
C SER A 34 0.57 -3.87 -21.27
N VAL A 35 -0.14 -2.79 -21.59
CA VAL A 35 -1.43 -2.81 -22.29
C VAL A 35 -1.44 -1.75 -23.38
N ASP A 36 -2.33 -1.91 -24.36
CA ASP A 36 -2.57 -0.86 -25.34
C ASP A 36 -3.09 0.41 -24.65
N ALA A 37 -2.59 1.56 -25.09
CA ALA A 37 -3.04 2.85 -24.58
C ALA A 37 -4.55 3.04 -24.82
N VAL A 38 -5.22 3.66 -23.86
CA VAL A 38 -6.64 4.02 -23.95
C VAL A 38 -6.72 5.40 -24.61
N ILE A 39 -7.28 5.42 -25.82
CA ILE A 39 -7.21 6.55 -26.76
C ILE A 39 -8.14 7.73 -26.38
N ASP A 40 -9.11 7.54 -25.49
CA ASP A 40 -10.18 8.51 -25.23
C ASP A 40 -10.10 9.12 -23.81
N PHE A 41 -9.09 9.99 -23.58
CA PHE A 41 -8.98 10.81 -22.38
C PHE A 41 -9.08 12.30 -22.73
N PRO A 42 -9.93 13.11 -22.05
CA PRO A 42 -10.00 14.55 -22.30
C PRO A 42 -8.65 15.24 -22.07
N ASP A 43 -8.19 16.05 -23.03
CA ASP A 43 -6.85 16.68 -23.01
C ASP A 43 -6.54 17.46 -21.73
N VAL A 44 -7.53 18.18 -21.20
CA VAL A 44 -7.40 18.99 -19.97
C VAL A 44 -7.09 18.12 -18.75
N TRP A 45 -7.63 16.90 -18.70
CA TRP A 45 -7.37 15.95 -17.62
C TRP A 45 -6.04 15.23 -17.81
N ASN A 46 -5.59 15.10 -19.06
CA ASN A 46 -4.31 14.50 -19.40
C ASN A 46 -3.14 15.38 -18.95
N GLY A 47 -3.21 16.69 -19.19
CA GLY A 47 -2.12 17.62 -18.84
C GLY A 47 -1.74 17.62 -17.35
N SER A 48 -2.72 17.70 -16.44
CA SER A 48 -2.44 17.68 -15.00
C SER A 48 -2.00 16.30 -14.49
N LEU A 49 -2.56 15.22 -15.05
CA LEU A 49 -2.18 13.85 -14.74
C LEU A 49 -0.71 13.57 -15.10
N ILE A 50 -0.29 13.96 -16.30
CA ILE A 50 1.07 13.74 -16.78
C ILE A 50 2.07 14.55 -15.95
N GLN A 51 1.77 15.81 -15.63
CA GLN A 51 2.62 16.61 -14.73
C GLN A 51 2.77 15.98 -13.34
N ASP A 52 1.69 15.46 -12.77
CA ASP A 52 1.75 14.75 -11.49
C ASP A 52 2.59 13.45 -11.60
N ALA A 53 2.45 12.71 -12.71
CA ALA A 53 3.21 11.49 -12.96
C ALA A 53 4.71 11.75 -13.18
N GLU A 54 5.08 12.80 -13.91
CA GLU A 54 6.47 13.22 -14.10
C GLU A 54 7.14 13.58 -12.76
N ARG A 55 6.43 14.28 -11.87
CA ARG A 55 6.93 14.57 -10.52
C ARG A 55 7.17 13.29 -9.72
N ILE A 56 6.29 12.30 -9.85
CA ILE A 56 6.45 10.98 -9.23
C ILE A 56 7.72 10.30 -9.76
N VAL A 57 7.90 10.24 -11.08
CA VAL A 57 9.11 9.68 -11.70
C VAL A 57 10.39 10.39 -11.20
N GLN A 58 10.32 11.69 -10.95
CA GLN A 58 11.43 12.49 -10.38
C GLN A 58 11.64 12.30 -8.87
N GLY A 59 10.89 11.41 -8.21
CA GLY A 59 11.07 11.08 -6.79
C GLY A 59 10.31 11.99 -5.83
N TYR A 60 9.20 12.58 -6.27
CA TYR A 60 8.30 13.37 -5.43
C TYR A 60 6.95 12.68 -5.24
N LEU A 61 6.39 12.78 -4.04
CA LEU A 61 5.05 12.30 -3.74
C LEU A 61 4.20 13.41 -3.13
N ARG A 62 2.90 13.42 -3.45
CA ARG A 62 1.95 14.37 -2.87
C ARG A 62 1.40 13.82 -1.56
N PHE A 63 1.79 14.45 -0.45
CA PHE A 63 1.36 14.11 0.89
C PHE A 63 0.11 14.90 1.27
N PHE A 64 -0.83 14.21 1.90
CA PHE A 64 -2.11 14.76 2.40
C PHE A 64 -2.87 15.55 1.33
N ALA A 65 -2.84 15.04 0.10
CA ALA A 65 -3.44 15.61 -1.10
C ALA A 65 -2.95 17.03 -1.49
N ARG A 66 -1.92 17.59 -0.84
CA ARG A 66 -1.53 19.00 -1.05
C ARG A 66 -0.04 19.25 -1.18
N HIS A 67 0.80 18.52 -0.43
CA HIS A 67 2.20 18.87 -0.26
C HIS A 67 3.10 17.93 -1.06
N TRP A 68 3.72 18.42 -2.13
CA TRP A 68 4.75 17.67 -2.83
C TRP A 68 6.01 17.60 -1.98
N GLN A 69 6.46 16.38 -1.71
CA GLN A 69 7.61 16.09 -0.86
C GLN A 69 8.60 15.22 -1.62
N ALA A 70 9.89 15.55 -1.51
CA ALA A 70 10.96 14.70 -2.02
C ALA A 70 11.05 13.43 -1.18
N VAL A 71 11.00 12.27 -1.82
CA VAL A 71 11.06 10.96 -1.17
C VAL A 71 12.15 10.04 -1.73
N GLY A 72 12.70 10.39 -2.90
CA GLY A 72 13.63 9.55 -3.67
C GLY A 72 12.94 8.73 -4.76
N ALA A 73 13.73 8.12 -5.65
CA ALA A 73 13.24 7.27 -6.73
C ALA A 73 14.13 6.01 -6.85
N PRO A 74 13.77 4.86 -6.24
CA PRO A 74 12.57 4.62 -5.41
C PRO A 74 12.53 5.40 -4.10
N PRO A 75 11.34 5.59 -3.51
CA PRO A 75 11.18 6.27 -2.23
C PRO A 75 11.90 5.57 -1.07
N ASN A 76 12.43 6.34 -0.13
CA ASN A 76 12.75 5.82 1.20
C ASN A 76 11.43 5.65 1.99
N TRP A 77 10.92 4.41 2.07
CA TRP A 77 9.63 4.07 2.69
C TRP A 77 9.53 4.30 4.20
N TYR A 78 10.62 4.75 4.83
CA TYR A 78 10.72 5.03 6.26
C TYR A 78 11.03 6.51 6.54
N LEU A 79 11.20 7.33 5.51
CA LEU A 79 11.49 8.75 5.62
C LEU A 79 10.24 9.54 6.01
N ASN A 80 10.38 10.36 7.05
CA ASN A 80 9.52 11.51 7.24
C ASN A 80 10.11 12.70 6.47
N SER A 81 9.52 13.01 5.31
CA SER A 81 10.00 14.06 4.40
C SER A 81 9.90 15.48 4.98
N PHE A 82 9.07 15.71 5.99
CA PHE A 82 8.88 17.04 6.59
C PHE A 82 9.99 17.42 7.57
N ASN A 83 10.74 16.45 8.11
CA ASN A 83 11.82 16.71 9.06
C ASN A 83 13.12 15.94 8.74
N GLY A 84 13.14 15.17 7.66
CA GLY A 84 14.32 14.42 7.18
C GLY A 84 14.68 13.18 8.02
N LYS A 85 13.91 12.84 9.05
CA LYS A 85 14.21 11.71 9.93
C LYS A 85 13.70 10.39 9.34
N VAL A 86 14.42 9.30 9.58
CA VAL A 86 14.09 7.96 9.07
C VAL A 86 13.71 7.04 10.23
N TRP A 87 12.62 6.29 10.07
CA TRP A 87 12.14 5.36 11.10
C TRP A 87 13.14 4.21 11.32
N ALA A 88 13.65 4.09 12.54
CA ALA A 88 14.55 3.01 12.94
C ALA A 88 13.77 1.71 13.25
N ASN A 89 14.43 0.55 13.17
CA ASN A 89 13.85 -0.78 13.46
C ASN A 89 12.84 -1.34 12.43
N GLN A 90 13.07 -1.09 11.14
CA GLN A 90 12.26 -1.62 10.03
C GLN A 90 12.12 -3.16 9.97
N ASN A 91 13.04 -3.89 10.63
CA ASN A 91 13.06 -5.36 10.66
C ASN A 91 12.33 -5.97 11.88
N ARG A 92 11.77 -5.14 12.77
CA ARG A 92 11.02 -5.64 13.94
C ARG A 92 9.59 -5.98 13.57
N HIS A 93 9.01 -6.92 14.29
CA HIS A 93 7.60 -7.26 14.10
C HIS A 93 6.72 -6.07 14.48
N TRP A 94 5.67 -5.78 13.70
CA TRP A 94 4.85 -4.57 13.88
C TRP A 94 4.22 -4.42 15.27
N THR A 95 4.03 -5.53 16.01
CA THR A 95 3.51 -5.53 17.39
C THR A 95 4.50 -5.03 18.43
N GLU A 96 5.79 -4.99 18.10
CA GLU A 96 6.86 -4.54 19.00
C GLU A 96 7.18 -3.06 18.83
N LEU A 97 6.62 -2.43 17.79
CA LEU A 97 6.85 -1.02 17.52
C LEU A 97 5.99 -0.17 18.45
N PRO A 98 6.56 0.87 19.08
CA PRO A 98 5.78 1.76 19.93
C PRO A 98 4.70 2.48 19.11
N ASP A 99 3.59 2.83 19.77
CA ASP A 99 2.52 3.61 19.13
C ASP A 99 2.91 5.08 18.93
N PHE A 100 3.85 5.58 19.75
CA PHE A 100 4.36 6.94 19.69
C PHE A 100 5.88 6.95 19.63
N HIS A 101 6.43 7.81 18.77
CA HIS A 101 7.87 8.01 18.66
C HIS A 101 8.17 9.51 18.63
N LEU A 102 8.52 10.07 19.79
CA LEU A 102 8.64 11.52 20.03
C LEU A 102 9.55 12.20 19.02
N ASP A 103 10.65 11.55 18.63
CA ASP A 103 11.61 12.14 17.71
C ASP A 103 11.19 12.10 16.24
N LEU A 104 10.31 11.18 15.82
CA LEU A 104 9.99 10.98 14.40
C LEU A 104 8.80 11.83 13.90
N GLY A 105 8.01 12.40 14.81
CA GLY A 105 6.75 13.06 14.49
C GLY A 105 5.61 12.07 14.27
N ASP A 106 4.50 12.52 13.69
CA ASP A 106 3.35 11.65 13.40
C ASP A 106 3.74 10.57 12.36
N ILE A 107 3.50 9.30 12.70
CA ILE A 107 3.76 8.13 11.85
C ILE A 107 3.03 8.21 10.49
N LYS A 108 1.96 8.99 10.39
CA LYS A 108 1.26 9.25 9.12
C LYS A 108 2.18 9.79 8.04
N HIS A 109 3.21 10.55 8.39
CA HIS A 109 4.21 11.01 7.42
C HIS A 109 5.02 9.85 6.82
N VAL A 110 5.26 8.77 7.57
CA VAL A 110 5.90 7.57 7.02
C VAL A 110 4.89 6.77 6.18
N TRP A 111 3.66 6.62 6.68
CA TRP A 111 2.63 5.84 5.99
C TRP A 111 2.20 6.44 4.66
N GLU A 112 2.24 7.77 4.51
CA GLU A 112 1.74 8.46 3.31
C GLU A 112 2.39 7.97 2.02
N ALA A 113 3.72 7.79 1.99
CA ALA A 113 4.43 7.21 0.84
C ALA A 113 3.98 5.76 0.54
N SER A 114 3.58 5.03 1.59
CA SER A 114 3.10 3.65 1.55
C SER A 114 1.57 3.54 1.43
N ARG A 115 0.84 4.62 1.13
CA ARG A 115 -0.60 4.57 0.82
C ARG A 115 -0.90 4.29 -0.64
N PHE A 116 0.13 4.34 -1.50
CA PHE A 116 0.05 3.94 -2.91
C PHE A 116 -0.89 4.81 -3.76
N GLU A 117 -1.12 6.07 -3.41
CA GLU A 117 -1.83 7.00 -4.31
C GLU A 117 -1.11 7.12 -5.67
N TRP A 118 0.22 7.10 -5.64
CA TRP A 118 1.08 7.12 -6.81
C TRP A 118 0.88 5.93 -7.76
N VAL A 119 0.46 4.77 -7.23
CA VAL A 119 0.17 3.58 -8.05
C VAL A 119 -0.95 3.88 -9.06
N VAL A 120 -2.00 4.56 -8.59
CA VAL A 120 -3.14 4.94 -9.42
C VAL A 120 -2.73 6.01 -10.43
N THR A 121 -1.96 7.01 -10.00
CA THR A 121 -1.48 8.08 -10.89
C THR A 121 -0.62 7.52 -12.03
N LEU A 122 0.37 6.67 -11.73
CA LEU A 122 1.23 6.07 -12.75
C LEU A 122 0.46 5.12 -13.67
N ALA A 123 -0.46 4.31 -13.13
CA ALA A 123 -1.30 3.44 -13.95
C ALA A 123 -2.17 4.24 -14.94
N ARG A 124 -2.76 5.35 -14.50
CA ARG A 124 -3.54 6.25 -15.37
C ARG A 124 -2.65 6.95 -16.41
N ALA A 125 -1.49 7.45 -16.00
CA ALA A 125 -0.56 8.12 -16.90
C ALA A 125 -0.06 7.17 -18.00
N TYR A 126 0.30 5.92 -17.65
CA TYR A 126 0.64 4.89 -18.61
C TYR A 126 -0.53 4.59 -19.55
N ALA A 127 -1.73 4.35 -19.01
CA ALA A 127 -2.90 4.06 -19.83
C ALA A 127 -3.26 5.20 -20.80
N ALA A 128 -3.08 6.47 -20.39
CA ALA A 128 -3.43 7.63 -21.22
C ALA A 128 -2.37 7.98 -22.27
N SER A 129 -1.08 7.80 -21.95
CA SER A 129 0.03 8.22 -22.83
C SER A 129 0.66 7.07 -23.63
N GLY A 130 0.58 5.84 -23.12
CA GLY A 130 1.35 4.71 -23.62
C GLY A 130 2.85 4.75 -23.26
N ASP A 131 3.32 5.75 -22.52
CA ASP A 131 4.74 5.90 -22.19
C ASP A 131 5.17 4.88 -21.13
N GLY A 132 6.08 3.98 -21.53
CA GLY A 132 6.58 2.88 -20.70
C GLY A 132 7.22 3.32 -19.40
N ILE A 133 7.75 4.56 -19.31
CA ILE A 133 8.40 5.05 -18.08
C ILE A 133 7.49 4.98 -16.86
N TYR A 134 6.18 5.20 -17.04
CA TYR A 134 5.21 5.17 -15.96
C TYR A 134 4.95 3.75 -15.46
N LEU A 135 4.86 2.78 -16.38
CA LEU A 135 4.70 1.37 -16.03
C LEU A 135 5.96 0.80 -15.38
N ASP A 136 7.13 1.16 -15.90
CA ASP A 136 8.42 0.73 -15.37
C ASP A 136 8.63 1.26 -13.96
N THR A 137 8.37 2.56 -13.74
CA THR A 137 8.43 3.18 -12.41
C THR A 137 7.45 2.53 -11.45
N LEU A 138 6.20 2.28 -11.89
CA LEU A 138 5.17 1.61 -11.10
C LEU A 138 5.64 0.24 -10.61
N ASN A 139 6.14 -0.61 -11.51
CA ASN A 139 6.61 -1.95 -11.18
C ASN A 139 7.88 -1.91 -10.33
N GLN A 140 8.83 -1.03 -10.65
CA GLN A 140 10.07 -0.88 -9.90
C GLN A 140 9.79 -0.48 -8.45
N TRP A 141 8.94 0.52 -8.23
CA TRP A 141 8.65 1.02 -6.89
C TRP A 141 7.83 0.02 -6.06
N LEU A 142 6.90 -0.72 -6.68
CA LEU A 142 6.19 -1.80 -5.99
C LEU A 142 7.12 -2.94 -5.58
N GLY A 143 8.04 -3.32 -6.46
CA GLY A 143 9.08 -4.32 -6.17
C GLY A 143 10.03 -3.87 -5.07
N ASP A 144 10.46 -2.60 -5.10
CA ASP A 144 11.30 -2.02 -4.05
C ASP A 144 10.57 -1.98 -2.70
N TRP A 145 9.30 -1.57 -2.69
CA TRP A 145 8.49 -1.59 -1.47
C TRP A 145 8.37 -3.00 -0.92
N ALA A 146 8.08 -4.00 -1.75
CA ALA A 146 7.94 -5.39 -1.35
C ALA A 146 9.23 -5.94 -0.73
N LYS A 147 10.37 -5.59 -1.31
CA LYS A 147 11.71 -5.96 -0.82
C LYS A 147 12.01 -5.35 0.55
N HIS A 148 11.70 -4.07 0.73
CA HIS A 148 12.04 -3.34 1.96
C HIS A 148 11.00 -3.50 3.07
N ASN A 149 9.76 -3.89 2.74
CA ASN A 149 8.66 -4.06 3.71
C ASN A 149 8.15 -5.51 3.75
N PRO A 150 8.93 -6.48 4.27
CA PRO A 150 8.46 -7.85 4.48
C PRO A 150 7.14 -7.89 5.26
N VAL A 151 6.31 -8.88 4.95
CA VAL A 151 5.01 -9.07 5.58
C VAL A 151 5.19 -9.12 7.09
N ASN A 152 4.36 -8.36 7.82
CA ASN A 152 4.38 -8.20 9.28
C ASN A 152 5.64 -7.51 9.87
N SER A 153 6.47 -6.86 9.04
CA SER A 153 7.69 -6.16 9.48
C SER A 153 7.53 -4.64 9.42
N GLY A 154 8.03 -3.92 10.42
CA GLY A 154 8.15 -2.47 10.35
C GLY A 154 6.81 -1.69 10.46
N PRO A 155 6.89 -0.35 10.40
CA PRO A 155 5.75 0.54 10.65
C PRO A 155 4.64 0.42 9.60
N ASN A 156 4.98 0.10 8.34
CA ASN A 156 4.03 0.05 7.24
C ASN A 156 3.01 -1.11 7.35
N TRP A 157 3.29 -2.13 8.18
CA TRP A 157 2.39 -3.25 8.48
C TRP A 157 1.64 -3.10 9.81
N LYS A 158 1.87 -2.01 10.56
CA LYS A 158 1.28 -1.79 11.88
C LYS A 158 -0.23 -1.50 11.83
N CYS A 159 -0.69 -0.76 10.82
CA CYS A 159 -2.09 -0.37 10.69
C CYS A 159 -2.82 -1.19 9.62
N GLY A 160 -3.98 -1.75 9.99
CA GLY A 160 -4.85 -2.51 9.07
C GLY A 160 -5.52 -1.63 8.01
N GLN A 161 -5.95 -0.42 8.38
CA GLN A 161 -6.53 0.54 7.44
C GLN A 161 -5.53 0.96 6.35
N GLU A 162 -4.27 1.18 6.71
CA GLU A 162 -3.22 1.50 5.72
C GLU A 162 -3.01 0.35 4.73
N ALA A 163 -3.07 -0.90 5.22
CA ALA A 163 -3.04 -2.07 4.33
C ALA A 163 -4.27 -2.14 3.41
N ALA A 164 -5.46 -1.77 3.90
CA ALA A 164 -6.67 -1.72 3.11
C ALA A 164 -6.61 -0.65 2.01
N ILE A 165 -6.08 0.55 2.32
CA ILE A 165 -5.87 1.63 1.34
C ILE A 165 -4.93 1.16 0.22
N ARG A 166 -3.81 0.49 0.56
CA ARG A 166 -2.90 -0.09 -0.45
C ARG A 166 -3.61 -1.06 -1.37
N VAL A 167 -4.39 -1.99 -0.82
CA VAL A 167 -5.15 -2.97 -1.61
C VAL A 167 -6.13 -2.25 -2.54
N PHE A 168 -6.85 -1.24 -2.05
CA PHE A 168 -7.79 -0.49 -2.87
C PHE A 168 -7.10 0.17 -4.07
N ASN A 169 -5.98 0.84 -3.86
CA ASN A 169 -5.21 1.50 -4.92
C ASN A 169 -4.62 0.50 -5.93
N LEU A 170 -4.15 -0.67 -5.47
CA LEU A 170 -3.69 -1.75 -6.34
C LEU A 170 -4.82 -2.32 -7.21
N LEU A 171 -5.99 -2.57 -6.63
CA LEU A 171 -7.16 -3.06 -7.37
C LEU A 171 -7.66 -2.03 -8.38
N LEU A 172 -7.58 -0.73 -8.06
CA LEU A 172 -7.92 0.33 -8.99
C LEU A 172 -6.93 0.40 -10.16
N ALA A 173 -5.63 0.28 -9.90
CA ALA A 173 -4.62 0.19 -10.96
C ALA A 173 -4.83 -1.07 -11.84
N ALA A 174 -5.12 -2.22 -11.23
CA ALA A 174 -5.47 -3.44 -11.98
C ALA A 174 -6.72 -3.24 -12.85
N PHE A 175 -7.70 -2.47 -12.37
CA PHE A 175 -8.88 -2.09 -13.15
C PHE A 175 -8.52 -1.18 -14.33
N ILE A 176 -7.77 -0.11 -14.09
CA ILE A 176 -7.31 0.83 -15.14
C ILE A 176 -6.53 0.09 -16.24
N LEU A 177 -5.65 -0.83 -15.83
CA LEU A 177 -4.78 -1.60 -16.73
C LEU A 177 -5.41 -2.91 -17.22
N LYS A 178 -6.73 -3.12 -17.05
CA LYS A 178 -7.45 -4.29 -17.57
C LYS A 178 -6.92 -5.66 -17.13
N GLN A 179 -6.32 -5.72 -15.93
CA GLN A 179 -5.65 -6.91 -15.38
C GLN A 179 -6.38 -7.52 -14.17
N TRP A 180 -7.58 -7.03 -13.81
CA TRP A 180 -8.31 -7.51 -12.63
C TRP A 180 -8.83 -8.95 -12.73
N LEU A 181 -9.08 -9.46 -13.95
CA LEU A 181 -9.52 -10.85 -14.18
C LEU A 181 -8.36 -11.85 -14.16
N LYS A 182 -7.17 -11.41 -14.57
CA LYS A 182 -5.97 -12.26 -14.68
C LYS A 182 -4.76 -11.46 -14.16
N PRO A 183 -4.68 -11.20 -12.85
CA PRO A 183 -3.55 -10.50 -12.27
C PRO A 183 -2.28 -11.35 -12.37
N SER A 184 -1.11 -10.70 -12.35
CA SER A 184 0.17 -11.40 -12.22
C SER A 184 0.24 -12.18 -10.89
N PRO A 185 1.01 -13.27 -10.81
CA PRO A 185 1.28 -13.97 -9.55
C PRO A 185 1.81 -13.03 -8.46
N THR A 186 2.72 -12.12 -8.82
CA THR A 186 3.28 -11.10 -7.90
C THR A 186 2.19 -10.21 -7.31
N LEU A 187 1.31 -9.65 -8.15
CA LEU A 187 0.21 -8.81 -7.68
C LEU A 187 -0.77 -9.61 -6.82
N TYR A 188 -1.06 -10.85 -7.20
CA TYR A 188 -1.94 -11.75 -6.46
C TYR A 188 -1.39 -12.02 -5.05
N GLU A 189 -0.14 -12.48 -4.92
CA GLU A 189 0.46 -12.72 -3.61
C GLU A 189 0.45 -11.42 -2.79
N PHE A 190 0.86 -10.32 -3.39
CA PHE A 190 0.97 -9.06 -2.70
C PHE A 190 -0.36 -8.61 -2.10
N VAL A 191 -1.44 -8.64 -2.89
CA VAL A 191 -2.80 -8.36 -2.40
C VAL A 191 -3.24 -9.37 -1.34
N TYR A 192 -2.99 -10.67 -1.56
CA TYR A 192 -3.36 -11.73 -0.63
C TYR A 192 -2.74 -11.51 0.77
N ARG A 193 -1.44 -11.18 0.86
CA ARG A 193 -0.77 -10.92 2.14
C ARG A 193 -1.36 -9.72 2.88
N HIS A 194 -1.77 -8.69 2.15
CA HIS A 194 -2.46 -7.54 2.75
C HIS A 194 -3.85 -7.94 3.27
N LEU A 195 -4.60 -8.73 2.51
CA LEU A 195 -5.91 -9.26 2.94
C LEU A 195 -5.78 -10.17 4.17
N GLU A 196 -4.76 -11.02 4.25
CA GLU A 196 -4.45 -11.85 5.42
C GLU A 196 -4.25 -10.96 6.66
N ARG A 197 -3.49 -9.86 6.53
CA ARG A 197 -3.26 -8.88 7.60
C ARG A 197 -4.54 -8.17 8.06
N ILE A 198 -5.45 -7.85 7.13
CA ILE A 198 -6.73 -7.19 7.44
C ILE A 198 -7.70 -8.19 8.07
N ASN A 199 -7.92 -9.35 7.45
CA ASN A 199 -8.90 -10.36 7.87
C ASN A 199 -8.71 -10.79 9.32
N ALA A 200 -7.46 -11.05 9.71
CA ALA A 200 -7.16 -11.52 11.05
C ALA A 200 -7.25 -10.41 12.13
N ASN A 201 -7.70 -9.21 11.76
CA ASN A 201 -7.96 -8.07 12.64
C ASN A 201 -9.31 -7.39 12.41
N ILE A 202 -10.18 -7.89 11.52
CA ILE A 202 -11.44 -7.21 11.18
C ILE A 202 -12.37 -7.00 12.39
N ARG A 203 -12.38 -7.96 13.33
CA ARG A 203 -13.11 -7.85 14.61
C ARG A 203 -12.54 -6.76 15.52
N TYR A 204 -11.26 -6.42 15.39
CA TYR A 204 -10.63 -5.32 16.11
C TYR A 204 -11.01 -3.97 15.46
N ALA A 205 -11.00 -3.89 14.14
CA ALA A 205 -11.41 -2.70 13.40
C ALA A 205 -12.88 -2.33 13.64
N ILE A 206 -13.78 -3.32 13.67
CA ILE A 206 -15.18 -3.12 14.07
C ILE A 206 -15.27 -2.63 15.53
N ALA A 207 -14.38 -3.11 16.40
CA ALA A 207 -14.37 -2.73 17.82
C ALA A 207 -13.72 -1.35 18.11
N GLN A 208 -13.07 -0.73 17.13
CA GLN A 208 -12.49 0.61 17.25
C GLN A 208 -13.53 1.74 17.11
N ASP A 209 -14.75 1.42 16.64
CA ASP A 209 -15.89 2.34 16.50
C ASP A 209 -15.54 3.66 15.79
N ASN A 210 -14.76 3.54 14.72
CA ASN A 210 -14.34 4.62 13.84
C ASN A 210 -14.35 4.14 12.36
N ASN A 211 -13.83 4.93 11.43
CA ASN A 211 -13.84 4.61 9.99
C ASN A 211 -13.02 3.36 9.61
N HIS A 212 -12.21 2.79 10.51
CA HIS A 212 -11.47 1.55 10.25
C HIS A 212 -12.40 0.39 9.89
N GLY A 213 -13.57 0.27 10.54
CA GLY A 213 -14.53 -0.79 10.25
C GLY A 213 -15.04 -0.75 8.81
N ILE A 214 -15.35 0.44 8.29
CA ILE A 214 -15.85 0.64 6.91
C ILE A 214 -14.72 0.47 5.90
N SER A 215 -13.54 1.06 6.14
CA SER A 215 -12.40 0.95 5.22
C SER A 215 -11.91 -0.49 5.07
N GLU A 216 -11.84 -1.26 6.17
CA GLU A 216 -11.45 -2.66 6.13
C GLU A 216 -12.56 -3.54 5.51
N ALA A 217 -13.84 -3.31 5.84
CA ALA A 217 -14.96 -4.03 5.25
C ALA A 217 -15.18 -3.75 3.76
N ALA A 218 -14.89 -2.53 3.27
CA ALA A 218 -15.01 -2.16 1.86
C ALA A 218 -14.10 -3.00 0.96
N VAL A 219 -12.95 -3.44 1.47
CA VAL A 219 -12.06 -4.38 0.77
C VAL A 219 -12.67 -5.79 0.72
N PHE A 220 -13.40 -6.21 1.76
CA PHE A 220 -14.08 -7.51 1.80
C PHE A 220 -15.33 -7.59 0.92
N TRP A 221 -16.06 -6.47 0.70
CA TRP A 221 -17.23 -6.48 -0.19
C TRP A 221 -16.89 -6.87 -1.65
N ARG A 222 -15.62 -6.70 -2.08
CA ARG A 222 -15.13 -7.22 -3.38
C ARG A 222 -14.55 -8.65 -3.33
N GLN A 223 -14.34 -9.23 -2.15
CA GLN A 223 -13.78 -10.59 -2.04
C GLN A 223 -14.78 -11.65 -2.54
N THR A 224 -16.08 -11.37 -2.46
CA THR A 224 -17.14 -12.23 -3.02
C THR A 224 -17.09 -12.34 -4.54
N PHE A 225 -16.56 -11.34 -5.24
CA PHE A 225 -16.38 -11.38 -6.71
C PHE A 225 -15.10 -12.14 -7.12
N PHE A 226 -14.10 -12.18 -6.24
CA PHE A 226 -12.89 -12.99 -6.46
C PHE A 226 -13.12 -14.49 -6.24
N ARG A 227 -14.16 -14.89 -5.49
CA ARG A 227 -14.54 -16.30 -5.36
C ARG A 227 -15.37 -16.85 -6.54
N SER A 228 -15.97 -15.98 -7.37
CA SER A 228 -16.75 -16.39 -8.54
C SER A 228 -15.92 -16.51 -9.84
N ILE A 229 -14.61 -16.28 -9.75
CA ILE A 229 -13.63 -16.52 -10.82
C ILE A 229 -12.58 -17.56 -10.33
N LEU A 230 -12.89 -18.28 -9.24
CA LEU A 230 -12.24 -19.54 -8.85
C LEU A 230 -13.06 -20.70 -9.41
#